data_AF-A0A410JPI1-F1
#
_entry.id   AF-A0A410JPI1-F1
#
_cell.length_a   1.000
_cell.length_b   1.000
_cell.length_c   1.000
_cell.angle_alpha   90.00
_cell.angle_beta   90.00
_cell.angle_gamma   90.00
#
_symmetry.space_group_name_H-M   'P 1'
#
loop_
_entity.id
_entity.type
_entity.pdbx_description
1 polymer ?
#
loop_
_entity_poly.entity_id
_entity_poly.type
_entity_poly.pdbx_seq_one_letter_code
_entity_poly.pdbx_strand_id
1 'polypeptide(L)'
;MASENDWNPDKAPVNFIIWVTVIIFVLSVVLFFFYKVVDIIKHPSHTKEFLYVAGAVLISLIIGFIFSSSDEVIYGNGEVYPGGVGSKLIGTGIVSIMVLLFAAVAYMVYDTVKGLLKS
;
A
#
# COMPACT_ATOMS: atom_id res chain seq x y z
N MET A 1 -36.47 15.58 -9.40
CA MET A 1 -35.29 15.28 -10.23
C MET A 1 -34.24 16.32 -9.90
N ALA A 2 -33.40 16.05 -8.90
CA ALA A 2 -32.30 16.93 -8.53
C ALA A 2 -31.09 16.56 -9.39
N SER A 3 -30.47 17.55 -10.01
CA SER A 3 -29.33 17.40 -10.91
C SER A 3 -28.10 16.91 -10.15
N GLU A 4 -27.42 15.92 -10.72
CA GLU A 4 -26.23 15.21 -10.22
C GLU A 4 -24.94 16.05 -10.24
N ASN A 5 -25.03 17.38 -10.03
CA ASN A 5 -23.90 18.32 -10.15
C ASN A 5 -23.84 19.37 -9.02
N ASP A 6 -24.44 19.09 -7.85
CA ASP A 6 -24.32 20.00 -6.71
C ASP A 6 -22.89 19.95 -6.14
N TRP A 7 -22.09 20.96 -6.51
CA TRP A 7 -20.79 21.24 -5.91
C TRP A 7 -20.97 21.45 -4.39
N ASN A 8 -20.57 20.45 -3.61
CA ASN A 8 -20.61 20.50 -2.15
C ASN A 8 -19.24 20.97 -1.60
N PRO A 9 -19.13 22.20 -1.06
CA PRO A 9 -17.87 22.75 -0.56
C PRO A 9 -17.29 21.98 0.65
N ASP A 10 -18.09 21.18 1.35
CA ASP A 10 -17.63 20.34 2.47
C ASP A 10 -16.87 19.08 2.00
N LYS A 11 -17.02 18.69 0.72
CA LYS A 11 -16.26 17.59 0.09
C LYS A 11 -14.96 18.05 -0.59
N ALA A 12 -14.76 19.34 -0.81
CA ALA A 12 -13.61 19.87 -1.56
C ALA A 12 -12.24 19.64 -0.88
N PRO A 13 -12.06 19.82 0.44
CA PRO A 13 -10.76 19.59 1.09
C PRO A 13 -10.36 18.11 1.10
N VAL A 14 -11.32 17.22 1.35
CA VAL A 14 -11.11 15.76 1.37
C VAL A 14 -10.78 15.24 -0.03
N ASN A 15 -11.42 15.78 -1.06
CA ASN A 15 -11.14 15.40 -2.45
C ASN A 15 -9.71 15.83 -2.86
N PHE A 16 -9.26 17.03 -2.49
CA PHE A 16 -7.92 17.51 -2.82
C PHE A 16 -6.81 16.63 -2.22
N ILE A 17 -6.90 16.28 -0.93
CA ILE A 17 -5.88 15.45 -0.29
C ILE A 17 -5.85 14.04 -0.89
N ILE A 18 -7.00 13.47 -1.27
CA ILE A 18 -7.07 12.18 -1.96
C ILE A 18 -6.31 12.25 -3.29
N TRP A 19 -6.55 13.28 -4.11
CA TRP A 19 -5.85 13.43 -5.39
C TRP A 19 -4.34 13.61 -5.22
N VAL A 20 -3.90 14.40 -4.25
CA VAL A 20 -2.48 14.56 -3.92
C VAL A 20 -1.87 13.21 -3.50
N THR A 21 -2.55 12.45 -2.64
CA THR A 21 -2.09 11.13 -2.21
C THR A 21 -2.00 10.15 -3.39
N VAL A 22 -2.99 10.13 -4.28
CA VAL A 22 -2.98 9.27 -5.46
C VAL A 22 -1.83 9.64 -6.40
N ILE A 23 -1.60 10.93 -6.65
CA ILE A 23 -0.50 11.39 -7.51
C ILE A 23 0.86 11.00 -6.91
N ILE A 24 1.06 11.25 -5.63
CA ILE A 24 2.32 10.89 -4.94
C ILE A 24 2.52 9.37 -4.95
N PHE A 25 1.45 8.59 -4.75
CA PHE A 25 1.51 7.14 -4.81
C PHE A 25 1.93 6.66 -6.19
N VAL A 26 1.30 7.16 -7.25
CA VAL A 26 1.65 6.82 -8.64
C VAL A 26 3.10 7.18 -8.94
N LEU A 27 3.54 8.38 -8.57
CA LEU A 27 4.93 8.81 -8.75
C LEU A 27 5.90 7.91 -7.98
N SER A 28 5.58 7.55 -6.74
CA SER A 28 6.41 6.68 -5.90
C SER A 28 6.55 5.29 -6.51
N VAL A 29 5.47 4.72 -7.02
CA VAL A 29 5.48 3.42 -7.70
C VAL A 29 6.33 3.49 -8.98
N VAL A 30 6.13 4.51 -9.81
CA VAL A 30 6.90 4.69 -11.06
C VAL A 30 8.39 4.84 -10.77
N LEU A 31 8.77 5.70 -9.82
CA LEU A 31 10.15 5.89 -9.41
C LEU A 31 10.75 4.61 -8.84
N PHE A 32 10.02 3.89 -7.98
CA PHE A 32 10.47 2.61 -7.42
C PHE A 32 10.83 1.62 -8.53
N PHE A 33 9.94 1.41 -9.49
CA PHE A 33 10.22 0.50 -10.61
C PHE A 33 11.37 1.00 -11.48
N PHE A 34 11.41 2.29 -11.81
CA PHE A 34 12.51 2.88 -12.58
C PHE A 34 13.87 2.65 -11.91
N TYR A 35 13.99 2.99 -10.62
CA TYR A 35 15.21 2.79 -9.87
C TYR A 35 15.58 1.32 -9.75
N LYS A 36 14.60 0.42 -9.52
CA LYS A 36 14.88 -1.02 -9.44
C LYS A 36 15.34 -1.62 -10.77
N VAL A 37 14.76 -1.21 -11.89
CA VAL A 37 15.22 -1.65 -13.22
C VAL A 37 16.64 -1.18 -13.48
N VAL A 38 16.94 0.10 -13.22
CA VAL A 38 18.28 0.67 -13.40
C VAL A 38 19.31 -0.02 -12.48
N ASP A 39 18.93 -0.30 -11.23
CA ASP A 39 19.78 -0.97 -10.24
C ASP A 39 20.15 -2.40 -10.67
N ILE A 40 19.17 -3.20 -11.13
CA ILE A 40 19.41 -4.56 -11.62
C ILE A 40 20.32 -4.58 -12.85
N ILE A 41 20.17 -3.62 -13.78
CA ILE A 41 21.02 -3.52 -14.97
C ILE A 41 22.47 -3.20 -14.60
N LYS A 42 22.68 -2.29 -13.63
CA LYS A 42 24.02 -1.87 -13.20
C LYS A 42 24.69 -2.89 -12.26
N HIS A 43 23.89 -3.58 -11.45
CA HIS A 43 24.35 -4.49 -10.41
C HIS A 43 23.54 -5.79 -10.44
N PRO A 44 23.85 -6.71 -11.37
CA PRO A 44 23.11 -7.98 -11.51
C PRO A 44 23.21 -8.86 -10.25
N SER A 45 24.18 -8.63 -9.37
CA SER A 45 24.28 -9.27 -8.04
C SER A 45 23.10 -8.93 -7.11
N HIS A 46 22.43 -7.78 -7.29
CA HIS A 46 21.31 -7.33 -6.45
C HIS A 46 19.97 -7.98 -6.83
N THR A 47 19.95 -8.85 -7.84
CA THR A 47 18.74 -9.59 -8.26
C THR A 47 18.14 -10.40 -7.11
N LYS A 48 18.98 -10.94 -6.22
CA LYS A 48 18.51 -11.71 -5.05
C LYS A 48 17.77 -10.83 -4.04
N GLU A 49 18.28 -9.63 -3.78
CA GLU A 49 17.62 -8.66 -2.90
C GLU A 49 16.28 -8.23 -3.46
N PHE A 50 16.22 -7.97 -4.76
CA PHE A 50 14.95 -7.71 -5.44
C PHE A 50 13.96 -8.88 -5.27
N LEU A 51 14.43 -10.13 -5.41
CA LEU A 51 13.59 -11.31 -5.23
C LEU A 51 13.07 -11.45 -3.81
N TYR A 52 13.87 -11.13 -2.79
CA TYR A 52 13.42 -11.11 -1.40
C TYR A 52 12.35 -10.05 -1.16
N VAL A 53 12.54 -8.84 -1.70
CA VAL A 53 11.55 -7.76 -1.58
C VAL A 53 10.25 -8.11 -2.33
N ALA A 54 10.35 -8.60 -3.56
CA ALA A 54 9.20 -9.03 -4.34
C ALA A 54 8.46 -10.20 -3.66
N GLY A 55 9.20 -11.16 -3.10
CA GLY A 55 8.66 -12.28 -2.35
C GLY A 55 7.93 -11.83 -1.09
N ALA A 56 8.49 -10.89 -0.33
CA ALA A 56 7.84 -10.34 0.86
C ALA A 56 6.52 -9.63 0.53
N VAL A 57 6.48 -8.86 -0.56
CA VAL A 57 5.26 -8.21 -1.06
C VAL A 57 4.23 -9.25 -1.52
N LEU A 58 4.66 -10.29 -2.23
CA LEU A 58 3.74 -11.35 -2.68
C LEU A 58 3.14 -12.11 -1.49
N ILE A 59 3.95 -12.45 -0.49
CA ILE A 59 3.48 -13.12 0.73
C ILE A 59 2.50 -12.22 1.48
N SER A 60 2.77 -10.92 1.61
CA SER A 60 1.84 -10.00 2.26
C SER A 60 0.51 -9.90 1.52
N LEU A 61 0.52 -9.90 0.18
CA LEU A 61 -0.69 -9.95 -0.64
C LEU A 61 -1.49 -11.25 -0.45
N ILE A 62 -0.82 -12.40 -0.34
CA ILE A 62 -1.49 -13.68 -0.06
C ILE A 62 -2.16 -13.63 1.32
N ILE A 63 -1.46 -13.16 2.33
CA ILE A 63 -2.01 -12.98 3.68
C ILE A 63 -3.20 -12.02 3.60
N GLY A 64 -3.02 -10.85 2.97
CA GLY A 64 -4.08 -9.88 2.79
C GLY A 64 -5.31 -10.47 2.13
N PHE A 65 -5.14 -11.27 1.08
CA PHE A 65 -6.25 -11.87 0.35
C PHE A 65 -7.01 -12.94 1.15
N ILE A 66 -6.32 -13.70 1.99
CA ILE A 66 -6.93 -14.71 2.87
C ILE A 66 -7.75 -14.04 3.97
N PHE A 67 -7.23 -12.97 4.57
CA PHE A 67 -7.87 -12.29 5.70
C PHE A 67 -8.89 -11.22 5.30
N SER A 68 -8.99 -10.88 4.01
CA SER A 68 -9.94 -9.87 3.53
C SER A 68 -11.30 -10.46 3.19
N SER A 69 -12.36 -9.79 3.67
CA SER A 69 -13.74 -10.12 3.32
C SER A 69 -14.17 -9.48 2.00
N SER A 70 -15.22 -10.03 1.40
CA SER A 70 -15.93 -9.45 0.25
C SER A 70 -17.13 -8.59 0.67
N ASP A 71 -17.30 -8.33 1.98
CA ASP A 71 -18.38 -7.50 2.52
C ASP A 71 -18.25 -6.03 2.07
N GLU A 72 -19.23 -5.21 2.39
CA GLU A 72 -19.19 -3.78 2.07
C GLU A 72 -18.01 -3.07 2.77
N VAL A 73 -17.34 -2.16 2.05
CA VAL A 73 -16.26 -1.32 2.63
C VAL A 73 -16.85 0.02 3.00
N ILE A 74 -16.78 0.38 4.27
CA ILE A 74 -17.16 1.72 4.72
C ILE A 74 -15.91 2.60 4.65
N TYR A 75 -15.93 3.60 3.77
CA TYR A 75 -14.88 4.59 3.67
C TYR A 75 -14.88 5.53 4.88
N GLY A 76 -13.74 6.19 5.15
CA GLY A 76 -13.61 7.13 6.26
C GLY A 76 -14.53 8.36 6.19
N ASN A 77 -15.14 8.61 5.03
CA ASN A 77 -16.15 9.66 4.82
C ASN A 77 -17.60 9.15 5.01
N GLY A 78 -17.79 7.89 5.42
CA GLY A 78 -19.10 7.25 5.59
C GLY A 78 -19.72 6.72 4.30
N GLU A 79 -19.07 6.88 3.14
CA GLU A 79 -19.54 6.28 1.88
C GLU A 79 -19.30 4.76 1.89
N VAL A 80 -20.22 4.02 1.28
CA VAL A 80 -20.18 2.55 1.26
C VAL A 80 -19.80 2.08 -0.13
N TYR A 81 -18.69 1.34 -0.24
CA TYR A 81 -18.34 0.60 -1.43
C TYR A 81 -19.10 -0.73 -1.45
N PRO A 82 -19.79 -1.06 -2.55
CA PRO A 82 -20.55 -2.31 -2.63
C PRO A 82 -19.64 -3.52 -2.44
N GLY A 83 -20.18 -4.53 -1.75
CA GLY A 83 -19.52 -5.82 -1.58
C GLY A 83 -19.18 -6.51 -2.91
N GLY A 84 -18.22 -7.42 -2.88
CA GLY A 84 -17.79 -8.22 -4.02
C GLY A 84 -16.27 -8.26 -4.19
N VAL A 85 -15.83 -8.64 -5.39
CA VAL A 85 -14.39 -8.83 -5.70
C VAL A 85 -13.61 -7.52 -5.52
N GLY A 86 -14.20 -6.38 -5.92
CA GLY A 86 -13.57 -5.08 -5.75
C GLY A 86 -13.31 -4.73 -4.28
N SER A 87 -14.31 -4.95 -3.41
CA SER A 87 -14.16 -4.80 -1.96
C SER A 87 -13.04 -5.69 -1.41
N LYS A 88 -13.04 -6.98 -1.78
CA LYS A 88 -12.02 -7.92 -1.32
C LYS A 88 -10.61 -7.49 -1.73
N LEU A 89 -10.43 -6.96 -2.94
CA LEU A 89 -9.14 -6.43 -3.41
C LEU A 89 -8.71 -5.17 -2.63
N ILE A 90 -9.65 -4.28 -2.30
CA ILE A 90 -9.38 -3.10 -1.47
C ILE A 90 -8.94 -3.54 -0.08
N GLY A 91 -9.69 -4.44 0.57
CA GLY A 91 -9.34 -5.02 1.86
C GLY A 91 -7.96 -5.70 1.82
N THR A 92 -7.68 -6.43 0.72
CA THR A 92 -6.40 -7.12 0.53
C THR A 92 -5.26 -6.11 0.57
N GLY A 93 -5.38 -4.98 -0.14
CA GLY A 93 -4.39 -3.93 -0.13
C GLY A 93 -4.15 -3.36 1.28
N ILE A 94 -5.22 -3.08 2.02
CA ILE A 94 -5.15 -2.55 3.39
C ILE A 94 -4.42 -3.52 4.32
N VAL A 95 -4.85 -4.79 4.36
CA VAL A 95 -4.25 -5.80 5.23
C VAL A 95 -2.79 -6.06 4.85
N SER A 96 -2.48 -6.09 3.55
CA SER A 96 -1.11 -6.32 3.07
C SER A 96 -0.16 -5.19 3.50
N ILE A 97 -0.61 -3.94 3.44
CA ILE A 97 0.16 -2.79 3.92
C ILE A 97 0.37 -2.89 5.43
N MET A 98 -0.66 -3.26 6.21
CA MET A 98 -0.52 -3.45 7.66
C MET A 98 0.50 -4.53 8.02
N VAL A 99 0.49 -5.66 7.29
CA VAL A 99 1.45 -6.76 7.47
C VAL A 99 2.87 -6.28 7.18
N LEU A 100 3.07 -5.56 6.08
CA LEU A 100 4.38 -5.02 5.70
C LEU A 100 4.88 -3.97 6.69
N LEU A 101 4.01 -3.07 7.16
CA LEU A 101 4.33 -2.07 8.17
C LEU A 101 4.75 -2.75 9.48
N PHE A 102 4.00 -3.75 9.93
CA PHE A 102 4.35 -4.51 11.13
C PHE A 102 5.72 -5.18 10.99
N ALA A 103 5.98 -5.84 9.86
CA ALA A 103 7.26 -6.47 9.57
C ALA A 103 8.42 -5.45 9.52
N ALA A 104 8.20 -4.28 8.92
CA ALA A 104 9.18 -3.21 8.85
C ALA A 104 9.53 -2.67 10.25
N VAL A 105 8.52 -2.39 11.07
CA VAL A 105 8.73 -1.93 12.46
C VAL A 105 9.46 -3.00 13.28
N ALA A 106 9.05 -4.27 13.19
CA ALA A 106 9.71 -5.36 13.89
C ALA A 106 11.18 -5.51 13.48
N TYR A 107 11.48 -5.40 12.18
CA TYR A 107 12.84 -5.43 11.67
C TYR A 107 13.67 -4.24 12.19
N MET A 108 13.09 -3.04 12.19
CA MET A 108 13.75 -1.82 12.68
C MET A 108 14.11 -1.93 14.17
N VAL A 109 13.20 -2.45 14.99
CA VAL A 109 13.43 -2.71 16.42
C VAL A 109 14.52 -3.76 16.61
N TYR A 110 14.45 -4.88 15.88
CA TYR A 110 15.46 -5.93 15.93
C TYR A 110 16.86 -5.41 15.57
N ASP A 111 16.96 -4.65 14.48
CA ASP A 111 18.22 -4.08 14.01
C ASP A 111 18.79 -3.08 15.03
N THR A 112 17.95 -2.22 15.61
CA THR A 112 18.34 -1.28 16.67
C THR A 112 18.88 -2.01 17.90
N VAL A 113 18.15 -3.01 18.41
CA VAL A 113 18.58 -3.78 19.60
C VAL A 113 19.88 -4.53 19.32
N LYS A 114 20.00 -5.16 18.15
CA LYS A 114 21.22 -5.86 17.76
C LYS A 114 22.41 -4.91 17.60
N GLY A 115 22.19 -3.72 17.05
CA GLY A 115 23.20 -2.67 16.94
C GLY A 115 23.71 -2.23 18.31
N LEU A 116 22.81 -2.01 19.27
CA LEU A 116 23.16 -1.66 20.65
C LEU A 116 23.91 -2.79 21.38
N LEU A 117 23.54 -4.05 21.16
CA LEU A 117 24.17 -5.20 21.81
C LEU A 117 25.54 -5.59 21.21
N LYS A 118 25.83 -5.14 19.99
CA LYS A 118 27.12 -5.35 19.31
C LYS A 118 28.08 -4.17 19.44
N SER A 119 27.62 -3.04 20.01
CA SER A 119 28.45 -1.90 20.38
C SER A 119 29.02 -2.07 21.78
#